data_AF-A0A0A7LFY4-F1
#
_entry.id   AF-A0A0A7LFY4-F1
#
_cell.length_a   1.000
_cell.length_b   1.000
_cell.length_c   1.000
_cell.angle_alpha   90.00
_cell.angle_beta   90.00
_cell.angle_gamma   90.00
#
_symmetry.space_group_name_H-M   'P 1'
#
loop_
_entity.id
_entity.type
_entity.pdbx_description
1 polymer ?
#
loop_
_entity_poly.entity_id
_entity_poly.type
_entity_poly.pdbx_seq_one_letter_code
_entity_poly.pdbx_strand_id
1 'polypeptide(L)'
;MVEAAGEYLPTLAPYIGKCKTLIAWDLDRAGYLARIFVHLGWIDEKESFDWIAKVAAKIKASGFTKWEEYFASILVGRAIHMGFDPEVIAAVYEILVENKEFMKSHPFSAL
;
A
#
# COMPACT_ATOMS: atom_id res chain seq x y z
N MET A 1 16.60 -8.23 11.71
CA MET A 1 15.19 -7.93 11.35
C MET A 1 14.28 -7.78 12.56
N VAL A 2 14.41 -8.59 13.62
CA VAL A 2 13.57 -8.44 14.84
C VAL A 2 13.94 -7.21 15.69
N GLU A 3 15.22 -6.82 15.74
CA GLU A 3 15.67 -5.64 16.51
C GLU A 3 15.19 -4.30 15.93
N ALA A 4 15.11 -4.17 14.60
CA ALA A 4 14.64 -2.96 13.94
C ALA A 4 13.13 -2.71 14.15
N ALA A 5 12.33 -3.77 14.32
CA ALA A 5 10.90 -3.62 14.58
C ALA A 5 10.60 -2.99 15.97
N GLY A 6 11.53 -3.14 16.92
CA GLY A 6 11.46 -2.59 18.28
C GLY A 6 11.35 -1.07 18.33
N GLU A 7 12.15 -0.39 17.51
CA GLU A 7 12.28 1.07 17.51
C GLU A 7 11.08 1.77 16.85
N TYR A 8 10.42 1.07 15.92
CA TYR A 8 9.28 1.60 15.16
C TYR A 8 7.91 1.18 15.72
N LEU A 9 7.88 0.32 16.73
CA LEU A 9 6.65 -0.09 17.41
C LEU A 9 5.81 1.10 17.94
N PRO A 10 6.39 2.16 18.53
CA PRO A 10 5.61 3.30 19.02
C PRO A 10 4.90 4.07 17.90
N THR A 11 5.54 4.24 16.74
CA THR A 11 4.96 4.93 15.58
C THR A 11 4.00 4.02 14.78
N LEU A 12 4.21 2.71 14.83
CA LEU A 12 3.32 1.71 14.25
C LEU A 12 2.07 1.44 15.10
N ALA A 13 2.12 1.69 16.41
CA ALA A 13 1.08 1.32 17.36
C ALA A 13 -0.35 1.73 16.93
N PRO A 14 -0.60 2.93 16.35
CA PRO A 14 -1.92 3.32 15.87
C PRO A 14 -2.45 2.47 14.70
N TYR A 15 -1.54 1.85 13.94
CA TYR A 15 -1.83 1.09 12.72
C TYR A 15 -1.84 -0.41 12.96
N ILE A 16 -1.05 -0.93 13.90
CA ILE A 16 -1.00 -2.36 14.25
C ILE A 16 -2.40 -2.89 14.57
N GLY A 17 -3.18 -2.16 15.38
CA GLY A 17 -4.55 -2.57 15.73
C GLY A 17 -5.55 -2.55 14.56
N LYS A 18 -5.20 -1.89 13.45
CA LYS A 18 -6.03 -1.79 12.23
C LYS A 18 -5.53 -2.68 11.09
N CYS A 19 -4.29 -3.16 11.18
CA CYS A 19 -3.71 -4.09 10.22
C CYS A 19 -4.43 -5.44 10.30
N LYS A 20 -5.08 -5.85 9.20
CA LYS A 20 -5.77 -7.14 9.11
C LYS A 20 -4.85 -8.27 8.63
N THR A 21 -3.93 -7.93 7.74
CA THR A 21 -3.06 -8.88 7.03
C THR A 21 -1.91 -8.15 6.37
N LEU A 22 -0.78 -8.83 6.12
CA LEU A 22 0.34 -8.26 5.36
C LEU A 22 0.19 -8.42 3.84
N ILE A 23 -0.80 -9.20 3.38
CA ILE A 23 -1.01 -9.47 1.95
C ILE A 23 -1.28 -8.20 1.13
N ALA A 24 -1.77 -7.13 1.77
CA ALA A 24 -2.00 -5.85 1.11
C ALA A 24 -0.70 -5.24 0.56
N TRP A 25 0.39 -5.35 1.31
CA TRP A 25 1.71 -4.89 0.90
C TRP A 25 2.22 -5.67 -0.31
N ASP A 26 2.16 -7.00 -0.26
CA ASP A 26 2.63 -7.88 -1.35
C ASP A 26 1.84 -7.64 -2.64
N LEU A 27 0.52 -7.49 -2.52
CA LEU A 27 -0.38 -7.26 -3.64
C LEU A 27 -0.19 -5.87 -4.25
N ASP A 28 0.02 -4.83 -3.45
CA ASP A 28 0.34 -3.49 -3.96
C ASP A 28 1.66 -3.49 -4.75
N ARG A 29 2.66 -4.25 -4.28
CA ARG A 29 3.92 -4.44 -5.01
C ARG A 29 3.76 -5.18 -6.31
N ALA A 30 2.92 -6.22 -6.35
CA ALA A 30 2.60 -6.92 -7.60
C ALA A 30 1.95 -5.97 -8.64
N GLY A 31 1.01 -5.12 -8.21
CA GLY A 31 0.38 -4.14 -9.10
C GLY A 31 1.35 -3.05 -9.60
N TYR A 32 2.31 -2.64 -8.77
CA TYR A 32 3.38 -1.73 -9.19
C TYR A 32 4.35 -2.37 -10.17
N LEU A 33 4.76 -3.62 -9.94
CA LEU A 33 5.64 -4.35 -10.87
C LEU A 33 5.00 -4.49 -12.25
N ALA A 34 3.69 -4.74 -12.34
CA ALA A 34 2.98 -4.78 -13.62
C ALA A 34 3.15 -3.47 -14.41
N ARG A 35 3.07 -2.31 -13.73
CA ARG A 35 3.32 -0.99 -14.36
C ARG A 35 4.77 -0.83 -14.82
N ILE A 36 5.73 -1.25 -13.99
CA ILE A 36 7.15 -1.21 -14.35
C ILE A 36 7.46 -2.12 -15.55
N PHE A 37 6.84 -3.29 -15.64
CA PHE A 37 7.06 -4.23 -16.74
C PHE A 37 6.60 -3.65 -18.09
N VAL A 38 5.53 -2.82 -18.10
CA VAL A 38 5.14 -2.05 -19.29
C VAL A 38 6.23 -1.07 -19.68
N HIS A 39 6.74 -0.28 -18.73
CA HIS A 39 7.80 0.69 -19.01
C HIS A 39 9.10 0.06 -19.52
N LEU A 40 9.37 -1.20 -19.13
CA LEU A 40 10.52 -1.97 -19.60
C LEU A 40 10.24 -2.72 -20.91
N GLY A 41 9.02 -2.66 -21.44
CA GLY A 41 8.62 -3.32 -22.69
C GLY A 41 8.50 -4.85 -22.58
N TRP A 42 8.31 -5.38 -21.36
CA TRP A 42 8.19 -6.83 -21.13
C TRP A 42 6.77 -7.34 -21.29
N ILE A 43 5.80 -6.49 -20.99
CA ILE A 43 4.37 -6.74 -21.19
C ILE A 43 3.73 -5.48 -21.79
N ASP A 44 2.57 -5.63 -22.42
CA ASP A 44 1.79 -4.48 -22.89
C ASP A 44 0.84 -3.92 -21.82
N GLU A 45 0.21 -2.79 -22.12
CA GLU A 45 -0.74 -2.14 -21.20
C GLU A 45 -1.93 -3.04 -20.84
N LYS A 46 -2.43 -3.82 -21.80
CA LYS A 46 -3.58 -4.70 -21.58
C LYS A 46 -3.22 -5.82 -20.60
N GLU A 47 -2.05 -6.44 -20.77
CA GLU A 47 -1.52 -7.46 -19.86
C GLU A 47 -1.34 -6.88 -18.45
N SER A 48 -0.83 -5.64 -18.33
CA SER A 48 -0.72 -4.94 -17.05
C SER A 48 -2.07 -4.72 -16.38
N PHE A 49 -3.09 -4.28 -17.12
CA PHE A 49 -4.45 -4.16 -16.58
C PHE A 49 -5.03 -5.51 -16.14
N ASP A 50 -4.78 -6.59 -16.88
CA ASP A 50 -5.20 -7.94 -16.50
C ASP A 50 -4.53 -8.40 -15.18
N TRP A 51 -3.26 -8.05 -14.97
CA TRP A 51 -2.56 -8.28 -13.69
C TRP A 51 -3.14 -7.46 -12.55
N ILE A 52 -3.36 -6.16 -12.76
CA ILE A 52 -3.95 -5.27 -11.76
C ILE A 52 -5.36 -5.73 -11.37
N ALA A 53 -6.16 -6.19 -12.32
CA ALA A 53 -7.49 -6.75 -12.05
C ALA A 53 -7.43 -8.00 -11.15
N LYS A 54 -6.47 -8.91 -11.39
CA LYS A 54 -6.24 -10.09 -10.54
C LYS A 54 -5.81 -9.71 -9.12
N VAL A 55 -4.95 -8.69 -8.99
CA VAL A 55 -4.52 -8.12 -7.71
C VAL A 55 -5.73 -7.53 -6.97
N ALA A 56 -6.53 -6.71 -7.63
CA ALA A 56 -7.73 -6.11 -7.06
C ALA A 56 -8.76 -7.16 -6.58
N ALA A 57 -8.95 -8.24 -7.34
CA ALA A 57 -9.80 -9.36 -6.94
C ALA A 57 -9.29 -10.05 -5.65
N LYS A 58 -7.97 -10.22 -5.50
CA LYS A 58 -7.37 -10.78 -4.28
C LYS A 58 -7.48 -9.83 -3.08
N ILE A 59 -7.33 -8.52 -3.30
CA ILE A 59 -7.56 -7.51 -2.25
C ILE A 59 -9.01 -7.57 -1.78
N LYS A 60 -9.98 -7.62 -2.70
CA LYS A 60 -11.41 -7.76 -2.37
C LYS A 60 -11.68 -9.03 -1.56
N ALA A 61 -11.05 -10.15 -1.91
CA ALA A 61 -11.17 -11.41 -1.19
C ALA A 61 -10.51 -11.39 0.21
N SER A 62 -9.65 -10.41 0.49
CA SER A 62 -8.96 -10.28 1.79
C SER A 62 -9.85 -9.68 2.89
N GLY A 63 -11.09 -9.30 2.58
CA GLY A 63 -12.09 -8.95 3.59
C GLY A 63 -11.92 -7.56 4.21
N PHE A 64 -11.20 -6.65 3.56
CA PHE A 64 -11.14 -5.25 3.97
C PHE A 64 -12.52 -4.60 3.86
N THR A 65 -13.02 -4.06 4.97
CA THR A 65 -14.33 -3.40 5.03
C THR A 65 -14.21 -1.88 5.05
N LYS A 66 -13.02 -1.38 5.42
CA LYS A 66 -12.67 0.03 5.48
C LYS A 66 -11.33 0.25 4.80
N TRP A 67 -11.17 1.38 4.12
CA TRP A 67 -9.92 1.69 3.43
C TRP A 67 -8.75 1.87 4.42
N GLU A 68 -9.03 2.32 5.65
CA GLU A 68 -8.04 2.45 6.72
C GLU A 68 -7.42 1.09 7.11
N GLU A 69 -8.19 0.00 7.04
CA GLU A 69 -7.70 -1.36 7.32
C GLU A 69 -6.73 -1.82 6.24
N TYR A 70 -7.11 -1.60 4.97
CA TYR A 70 -6.25 -1.91 3.82
C TYR A 70 -4.95 -1.11 3.87
N PHE A 71 -5.07 0.18 4.14
CA PHE A 71 -3.93 1.08 4.18
C PHE A 71 -2.99 0.81 5.37
N ALA A 72 -3.52 0.57 6.57
CA ALA A 72 -2.71 0.15 7.72
C ALA A 72 -1.96 -1.16 7.42
N SER A 73 -2.60 -2.10 6.74
CA SER A 73 -2.00 -3.35 6.28
C SER A 73 -0.84 -3.15 5.30
N ILE A 74 -0.91 -2.16 4.41
CA ILE A 74 0.22 -1.78 3.53
C ILE A 74 1.36 -1.21 4.37
N LEU A 75 1.08 -0.25 5.26
CA LEU A 75 2.12 0.42 6.06
C LEU A 75 2.86 -0.53 6.99
N VAL A 76 2.14 -1.41 7.68
CA VAL A 76 2.75 -2.42 8.57
C VAL A 76 3.59 -3.39 7.75
N GLY A 77 3.12 -3.84 6.58
CA GLY A 77 3.91 -4.70 5.68
C GLY A 77 5.18 -4.04 5.19
N ARG A 78 5.10 -2.77 4.74
CA ARG A 78 6.26 -1.96 4.36
C ARG A 78 7.27 -1.86 5.51
N ALA A 79 6.78 -1.56 6.71
CA ALA A 79 7.61 -1.37 7.89
C ALA A 79 8.39 -2.62 8.28
N ILE A 80 7.75 -3.80 8.19
CA ILE A 80 8.40 -5.08 8.46
C ILE A 80 9.47 -5.38 7.41
N HIS A 81 9.21 -5.06 6.13
CA HIS A 81 10.09 -5.44 5.03
C HIS A 81 11.27 -4.47 4.81
N MET A 82 11.01 -3.16 4.85
CA MET A 82 11.97 -2.10 4.50
C MET A 82 12.34 -1.20 5.68
N GLY A 83 11.79 -1.44 6.87
CA GLY A 83 11.88 -0.51 7.99
C GLY A 83 10.90 0.65 7.88
N PHE A 84 10.88 1.48 8.91
CA PHE A 84 9.95 2.60 9.04
C PHE A 84 10.73 3.90 8.79
N ASP A 85 10.26 4.70 7.83
CA ASP A 85 10.74 6.07 7.67
C ASP A 85 9.63 6.98 8.22
N PRO A 86 9.86 7.65 9.37
CA PRO A 86 8.86 8.50 9.99
C PRO A 86 8.38 9.64 9.09
N GLU A 87 9.24 10.16 8.22
CA GLU A 87 8.91 11.28 7.32
C GLU A 87 7.99 10.81 6.19
N VAL A 88 8.28 9.64 5.61
CA VAL A 88 7.42 9.03 4.59
C VAL A 88 6.04 8.73 5.14
N ILE A 89 5.94 8.27 6.39
CA ILE A 89 4.64 7.94 6.99
C ILE A 89 3.88 9.18 7.46
N ALA A 90 4.55 10.22 7.95
CA ALA A 90 3.94 11.51 8.21
C ALA A 90 3.35 12.11 6.92
N ALA A 91 4.11 12.11 5.82
CA ALA A 91 3.64 12.60 4.53
C ALA A 91 2.43 11.79 4.01
N VAL A 92 2.47 10.46 4.12
CA VAL A 92 1.33 9.63 3.71
C VAL A 92 0.13 9.84 4.64
N TYR A 93 0.33 10.05 5.94
CA TYR A 93 -0.73 10.36 6.88
C TYR A 93 -1.39 11.73 6.60
N GLU A 94 -0.61 12.77 6.32
CA GLU A 94 -1.11 14.09 5.92
C GLU A 94 -1.96 14.01 4.65
N ILE A 95 -1.50 13.27 3.63
CA ILE A 95 -2.26 13.03 2.39
C ILE A 95 -3.60 12.32 2.68
N LEU A 96 -3.63 11.42 3.66
CA LEU A 96 -4.81 10.59 3.95
C LEU A 96 -5.81 11.20 4.93
N VAL A 97 -5.33 12.02 5.87
CA VAL A 97 -6.16 12.63 6.92
C VAL A 97 -6.65 14.02 6.53
N GLU A 98 -5.83 14.81 5.86
CA GLU A 98 -6.22 16.19 5.48
C GLU A 98 -6.89 16.27 4.10
N ASN A 99 -6.83 15.21 3.28
CA ASN A 99 -7.04 15.33 1.84
C ASN A 99 -8.02 14.35 1.17
N LYS A 100 -9.07 13.93 1.89
CA LYS A 100 -10.19 13.16 1.28
C LYS A 100 -10.85 13.88 0.09
N GLU A 101 -10.78 15.21 0.00
CA GLU A 101 -11.27 16.00 -1.15
C GLU A 101 -10.23 16.17 -2.27
N PHE A 102 -8.93 16.24 -1.97
CA PHE A 102 -7.88 16.24 -3.00
C PHE A 102 -7.80 14.91 -3.74
N MET A 103 -7.92 13.79 -3.03
CA MET A 103 -7.99 12.45 -3.65
C MET A 103 -9.17 12.29 -4.61
N LYS A 104 -10.28 13.01 -4.40
CA LYS A 104 -11.44 13.01 -5.31
C LYS A 104 -11.21 13.89 -6.55
N SER A 105 -10.38 14.92 -6.44
CA SER A 105 -10.10 15.85 -7.55
C SER A 105 -8.84 15.49 -8.36
N HIS A 106 -7.93 14.70 -7.79
CA HIS A 106 -6.67 14.28 -8.41
C HIS A 106 -6.41 12.79 -8.12
N PRO A 107 -7.01 11.87 -8.89
CA PRO A 107 -6.81 10.45 -8.68
C PRO A 107 -5.35 10.07 -8.95
N PHE A 108 -4.77 9.20 -8.12
CA PHE A 108 -3.39 8.71 -8.23
C PHE A 108 -3.01 8.12 -9.61
N SER A 109 -4.00 7.83 -10.47
CA SER A 109 -3.78 7.45 -11.87
C SER A 109 -3.30 8.59 -12.76
N ALA A 110 -3.27 9.83 -12.27
CA ALA A 110 -2.87 11.03 -13.00
C ALA A 110 -1.49 11.59 -12.59
N LEU A 111 -0.78 10.91 -11.68
CA LEU A 111 0.62 11.16 -11.32
C LEU A 111 1.49 10.02 -11.87
#